data_AF-A0A1L9VKQ3-F1
#
_entry.id   AF-A0A1L9VKQ3-F1
#
_cell.length_a   1.000
_cell.length_b   1.000
_cell.length_c   1.000
_cell.angle_alpha   90.00
_cell.angle_beta   90.00
_cell.angle_gamma   90.00
#
_symmetry.space_group_name_H-M   'P 1'
#
loop_
_entity.id
_entity.type
_entity.pdbx_description
1 polymer ?
#
loop_
_entity_poly.entity_id
_entity_poly.type
_entity_poly.pdbx_seq_one_letter_code
_entity_poly.pdbx_strand_id
1 'polypeptide(L)'
;MKLFLLTLPVLAQCGEIVWNGRIDASTTVDHFDQWSWSNQIKPYQWYIHGDGKTSRYLGLSTDFKNPASDDGKGMKISIDQSSSWNGQPMLRSELIPQTTEDLGSGRLIYHFSLQTRKKNAPQGDVEHQIAFFESHFTELKYTGNTLQWMADGKSQWSTKLQPGTWHNFAYDIDFDKQTVGLWASNGAQPLKKVVDNVSVSASSNSQDWHVGELKAEKSGGREDWYWSGVYIEKAPVTRKIS
;
A
#
# COMPACT_ATOMS: atom_id res chain seq x y z
N MET A 1 15.38 25.90 -46.75
CA MET A 1 14.87 24.60 -46.27
C MET A 1 14.50 24.75 -44.79
N LYS A 2 13.21 24.80 -44.44
CA LYS A 2 12.76 24.88 -43.04
C LYS A 2 12.67 23.46 -42.48
N LEU A 3 13.50 23.17 -41.49
CA LEU A 3 13.50 21.89 -40.78
C LEU A 3 12.29 21.84 -39.84
N PHE A 4 11.28 21.05 -40.17
CA PHE A 4 10.18 20.74 -39.25
C PHE A 4 10.67 19.68 -38.25
N LEU A 5 10.87 20.06 -36.99
CA LEU A 5 11.00 19.09 -35.91
C LEU A 5 9.61 18.48 -35.67
N LEU A 6 9.44 17.20 -36.02
CA LEU A 6 8.34 16.39 -35.51
C LEU A 6 8.64 16.06 -34.04
N THR A 7 7.90 16.66 -33.11
CA THR A 7 7.82 16.18 -31.73
C THR A 7 6.86 14.99 -31.69
N LEU A 8 7.40 13.77 -31.66
CA LEU A 8 6.62 12.56 -31.39
C LEU A 8 6.10 12.61 -29.95
N PRO A 9 4.81 12.37 -29.69
CA PRO A 9 4.31 12.26 -28.33
C PRO A 9 4.98 11.04 -27.67
N VAL A 10 5.64 11.27 -26.53
CA VAL A 10 6.11 10.19 -25.67
C VAL A 10 4.86 9.46 -25.16
N LEU A 11 4.61 8.25 -25.66
CA LEU A 11 3.56 7.39 -25.13
C LEU A 11 3.84 7.18 -23.64
N ALA A 12 2.87 7.50 -22.79
CA ALA A 12 2.95 7.18 -21.38
C ALA A 12 3.01 5.66 -21.25
N GLN A 13 4.17 5.15 -20.82
CA GLN A 13 4.36 3.73 -20.55
C GLN A 13 3.56 3.41 -19.28
N CYS A 14 2.51 2.61 -19.45
CA CYS A 14 1.65 2.11 -18.36
C CYS A 14 1.50 0.59 -18.48
N GLY A 15 1.43 -0.06 -17.32
CA GLY A 15 1.19 -1.49 -17.21
C GLY A 15 -0.28 -1.83 -17.39
N GLU A 16 -0.56 -3.09 -17.69
CA GLU A 16 -1.92 -3.64 -17.60
C GLU A 16 -2.25 -3.88 -16.12
N ILE A 17 -3.29 -3.21 -15.59
CA ILE A 17 -3.77 -3.44 -14.23
C ILE A 17 -4.35 -4.85 -14.13
N VAL A 18 -3.79 -5.68 -13.24
CA VAL A 18 -4.26 -7.05 -12.95
C VAL A 18 -5.18 -7.10 -11.75
N TRP A 19 -5.02 -6.18 -10.79
CA TRP A 19 -5.95 -6.03 -9.68
C TRP A 19 -6.06 -4.55 -9.29
N ASN A 20 -7.29 -4.09 -9.05
CA ASN A 20 -7.57 -2.70 -8.74
C ASN A 20 -8.22 -2.59 -7.35
N GLY A 21 -7.47 -2.06 -6.38
CA GLY A 21 -7.91 -1.80 -5.02
C GLY A 21 -8.29 -0.34 -4.77
N ARG A 22 -8.35 0.50 -5.80
CA ARG A 22 -8.79 1.90 -5.66
C ARG A 22 -10.26 1.94 -5.30
N ILE A 23 -10.65 2.86 -4.41
CA ILE A 23 -12.01 2.91 -3.88
C ILE A 23 -12.89 3.80 -4.75
N ASP A 24 -14.00 3.24 -5.23
CA ASP A 24 -15.00 3.98 -6.00
C ASP A 24 -15.72 5.04 -5.16
N ALA A 25 -16.21 6.09 -5.82
CA ALA A 25 -16.90 7.20 -5.16
C ALA A 25 -18.19 6.77 -4.45
N SER A 26 -18.85 5.70 -4.91
CA SER A 26 -20.07 5.16 -4.31
C SER A 26 -19.82 4.22 -3.12
N THR A 27 -18.60 3.69 -2.95
CA THR A 27 -18.30 2.69 -1.91
C THR A 27 -18.44 3.30 -0.51
N THR A 28 -19.10 2.57 0.38
CA THR A 28 -19.24 2.89 1.80
C THR A 28 -18.47 1.89 2.65
N VAL A 29 -18.24 2.22 3.91
CA VAL A 29 -17.53 1.34 4.85
C VAL A 29 -18.25 -0.01 5.00
N ASP A 30 -19.58 -0.01 5.01
CA ASP A 30 -20.41 -1.22 5.14
C ASP A 30 -20.22 -2.21 3.97
N HIS A 31 -19.60 -1.81 2.86
CA HIS A 31 -19.19 -2.74 1.79
C HIS A 31 -18.20 -3.78 2.30
N PHE A 32 -17.28 -3.40 3.19
CA PHE A 32 -16.26 -4.31 3.73
C PHE A 32 -16.86 -5.35 4.67
N ASP A 33 -17.99 -5.05 5.31
CA ASP A 33 -18.73 -6.00 6.17
C ASP A 33 -19.49 -7.08 5.36
N GLN A 34 -19.63 -6.91 4.05
CA GLN A 34 -20.27 -7.89 3.18
C GLN A 34 -19.32 -9.02 2.75
N TRP A 35 -18.00 -8.81 2.87
CA TRP A 35 -17.02 -9.86 2.64
C TRP A 35 -17.03 -10.86 3.80
N SER A 36 -16.96 -12.14 3.47
CA SER A 36 -16.73 -13.21 4.43
C SER A 36 -16.06 -14.40 3.77
N TRP A 37 -15.58 -15.36 4.56
CA TRP A 37 -15.05 -16.63 4.05
C TRP A 37 -16.05 -17.40 3.17
N SER A 38 -17.36 -17.21 3.36
CA SER A 38 -18.41 -17.82 2.52
C SER A 38 -18.94 -16.89 1.43
N ASN A 39 -18.56 -15.61 1.43
CA ASN A 39 -18.98 -14.60 0.46
C ASN A 39 -17.83 -13.64 0.13
N GLN A 40 -16.90 -14.10 -0.68
CA GLN A 40 -15.64 -13.43 -0.99
C GLN A 40 -15.80 -12.34 -2.07
N ILE A 41 -16.46 -11.23 -1.73
CA ILE A 41 -16.69 -10.12 -2.66
C ILE A 41 -15.42 -9.28 -2.91
N LYS A 42 -15.29 -8.71 -4.11
CA LYS A 42 -14.16 -7.84 -4.47
C LYS A 42 -14.28 -6.43 -3.85
N PRO A 43 -13.18 -5.65 -3.75
CA PRO A 43 -11.81 -6.01 -4.13
C PRO A 43 -10.91 -6.45 -2.96
N TYR A 44 -11.40 -6.40 -1.73
CA TYR A 44 -10.62 -6.69 -0.53
C TYR A 44 -11.25 -7.78 0.36
N GLN A 45 -10.38 -8.59 0.94
CA GLN A 45 -10.66 -9.37 2.14
C GLN A 45 -10.53 -8.47 3.36
N TRP A 46 -11.48 -8.59 4.29
CA TRP A 46 -11.50 -7.80 5.52
C TRP A 46 -11.79 -8.71 6.71
N TYR A 47 -10.72 -9.18 7.37
CA TYR A 47 -10.83 -10.05 8.55
C TYR A 47 -9.71 -9.83 9.59
N ILE A 48 -8.64 -9.12 9.24
CA ILE A 48 -7.53 -8.82 10.16
C ILE A 48 -7.81 -7.46 10.79
N HIS A 49 -8.67 -7.47 11.81
CA HIS A 49 -9.05 -6.30 12.58
C HIS A 49 -9.49 -6.70 14.00
N GLY A 50 -9.75 -5.70 14.83
CA GLY A 50 -10.30 -5.88 16.17
C GLY A 50 -11.78 -6.26 16.21
N ASP A 51 -12.35 -6.40 17.41
CA ASP A 51 -13.74 -6.80 17.64
C ASP A 51 -14.77 -5.67 17.45
N GLY A 52 -14.31 -4.43 17.26
CA GLY A 52 -15.16 -3.27 17.03
C GLY A 52 -15.79 -3.23 15.64
N LYS A 53 -16.75 -2.31 15.47
CA LYS A 53 -17.33 -2.02 14.15
C LYS A 53 -16.25 -1.61 13.15
N THR A 54 -16.39 -2.01 11.89
CA THR A 54 -15.43 -1.65 10.82
C THR A 54 -15.14 -0.16 10.73
N SER A 55 -16.14 0.71 10.94
CA SER A 55 -15.96 2.18 10.96
C SER A 55 -15.02 2.71 12.04
N ARG A 56 -14.66 1.89 13.04
CA ARG A 56 -13.60 2.20 14.01
C ARG A 56 -12.23 2.13 13.36
N TYR A 57 -12.00 1.15 12.47
CA TYR A 57 -10.70 0.81 11.90
C TYR A 57 -10.53 1.31 10.47
N LEU A 58 -11.63 1.50 9.74
CA LEU A 58 -11.63 1.88 8.34
C LEU A 58 -12.60 3.03 8.09
N GLY A 59 -12.13 4.09 7.44
CA GLY A 59 -12.96 5.20 6.97
C GLY A 59 -12.69 5.50 5.50
N LEU A 60 -13.71 5.94 4.77
CA LEU A 60 -13.59 6.32 3.36
C LEU A 60 -13.97 7.79 3.18
N SER A 61 -13.16 8.55 2.45
CA SER A 61 -13.47 9.95 2.11
C SER A 61 -12.65 10.42 0.91
N THR A 62 -13.18 11.39 0.16
CA THR A 62 -12.43 12.14 -0.86
C THR A 62 -11.22 12.87 -0.24
N ASP A 63 -11.29 13.20 1.05
CA ASP A 63 -10.20 13.87 1.76
C ASP A 63 -9.09 12.93 2.20
N PHE A 64 -9.26 11.61 2.03
CA PHE A 64 -8.31 10.59 2.48
C PHE A 64 -7.40 10.07 1.37
N LYS A 65 -7.48 10.63 0.15
CA LYS A 65 -6.61 10.24 -0.98
C LYS A 65 -5.56 11.28 -1.31
N ASN A 66 -4.55 10.84 -2.06
CA ASN A 66 -3.67 11.73 -2.78
C ASN A 66 -4.53 12.51 -3.79
N PRO A 67 -4.56 13.86 -3.76
CA PRO A 67 -5.34 14.63 -4.72
C PRO A 67 -4.98 14.36 -6.18
N ALA A 68 -3.78 13.83 -6.44
CA ALA A 68 -3.33 13.43 -7.76
C ALA A 68 -3.80 12.04 -8.20
N SER A 69 -4.35 11.20 -7.31
CA SER A 69 -4.87 9.88 -7.70
C SER A 69 -6.29 9.97 -8.25
N ASP A 70 -6.65 9.04 -9.14
CA ASP A 70 -7.96 8.92 -9.78
C ASP A 70 -8.96 8.15 -8.91
N ASP A 71 -8.59 7.73 -7.70
CA ASP A 71 -9.50 7.08 -6.75
C ASP A 71 -10.75 7.96 -6.51
N GLY A 72 -11.91 7.33 -6.39
CA GLY A 72 -13.13 8.04 -5.97
C GLY A 72 -13.04 8.49 -4.51
N LYS A 73 -12.43 7.68 -3.64
CA LYS A 73 -12.14 7.98 -2.23
C LYS A 73 -10.79 7.40 -1.84
N GLY A 74 -10.16 7.95 -0.81
CA GLY A 74 -9.08 7.27 -0.11
C GLY A 74 -9.58 6.54 1.13
N MET A 75 -8.71 5.72 1.70
CA MET A 75 -8.95 4.99 2.94
C MET A 75 -8.20 5.66 4.08
N LYS A 76 -8.82 5.74 5.24
CA LYS A 76 -8.14 5.94 6.52
C LYS A 76 -8.19 4.63 7.26
N ILE A 77 -7.04 3.97 7.38
CA ILE A 77 -6.87 2.77 8.19
C ILE A 77 -6.35 3.21 9.55
N SER A 78 -6.96 2.67 10.60
CA SER A 78 -6.71 3.07 11.97
C SER A 78 -6.44 1.87 12.84
N ILE A 79 -5.46 2.02 13.71
CA ILE A 79 -5.22 1.11 14.83
C ILE A 79 -5.47 1.83 16.16
N ASP A 80 -6.11 1.14 17.09
CA ASP A 80 -6.22 1.54 18.48
C ASP A 80 -6.07 0.31 19.39
N GLN A 81 -6.21 0.49 20.70
CA GLN A 81 -6.05 -0.59 21.68
C GLN A 81 -7.00 -1.79 21.47
N SER A 82 -8.08 -1.63 20.70
CA SER A 82 -9.00 -2.72 20.33
C SER A 82 -8.62 -3.44 19.04
N SER A 83 -7.65 -2.95 18.26
CA SER A 83 -7.17 -3.56 17.00
C SER A 83 -6.35 -4.84 17.22
N SER A 84 -6.76 -5.72 18.13
CA SER A 84 -6.10 -7.01 18.38
C SER A 84 -6.86 -8.10 17.65
N TRP A 85 -6.28 -8.60 16.56
CA TRP A 85 -6.81 -9.74 15.84
C TRP A 85 -6.43 -11.05 16.54
N ASN A 86 -7.39 -11.93 16.80
CA ASN A 86 -7.18 -13.22 17.48
C ASN A 86 -6.43 -13.14 18.83
N GLY A 87 -6.56 -12.03 19.56
CA GLY A 87 -5.90 -11.84 20.86
C GLY A 87 -4.39 -11.65 20.77
N GLN A 88 -3.84 -11.35 19.59
CA GLN A 88 -2.43 -11.08 19.40
C GLN A 88 -1.98 -9.84 20.19
N PRO A 89 -0.71 -9.81 20.65
CA PRO A 89 -0.15 -8.67 21.37
C PRO A 89 0.12 -7.46 20.46
N MET A 90 0.15 -7.66 19.14
CA MET A 90 0.29 -6.61 18.13
C MET A 90 -1.06 -5.94 17.82
N LEU A 91 -1.02 -4.68 17.38
CA LEU A 91 -2.20 -3.99 16.85
C LEU A 91 -2.20 -4.06 15.33
N ARG A 92 -3.32 -4.48 14.74
CA ARG A 92 -3.45 -4.78 13.31
C ARG A 92 -4.79 -4.30 12.75
N SER A 93 -4.73 -3.64 11.61
CA SER A 93 -5.87 -3.33 10.75
C SER A 93 -5.38 -3.47 9.31
N GLU A 94 -5.74 -4.57 8.65
CA GLU A 94 -5.15 -4.95 7.37
C GLU A 94 -6.22 -5.46 6.39
N LEU A 95 -6.15 -4.99 5.16
CA LEU A 95 -6.91 -5.48 4.02
C LEU A 95 -5.98 -6.35 3.15
N ILE A 96 -6.54 -7.38 2.50
CA ILE A 96 -5.80 -8.24 1.57
C ILE A 96 -6.53 -8.23 0.22
N PRO A 97 -5.84 -8.25 -0.94
CA PRO A 97 -6.49 -8.40 -2.23
C PRO A 97 -7.46 -9.60 -2.27
N GLN A 98 -8.72 -9.36 -2.65
CA GLN A 98 -9.66 -10.40 -3.06
C GLN A 98 -9.65 -10.50 -4.58
N THR A 99 -9.04 -11.56 -5.10
CA THR A 99 -8.93 -11.78 -6.54
C THR A 99 -8.86 -13.27 -6.88
N THR A 100 -9.01 -13.56 -8.18
CA THR A 100 -8.69 -14.86 -8.79
C THR A 100 -7.49 -14.76 -9.72
N GLU A 101 -6.98 -13.55 -9.95
CA GLU A 101 -5.78 -13.30 -10.75
C GLU A 101 -4.53 -13.78 -10.01
N ASP A 102 -3.54 -14.20 -10.77
CA ASP A 102 -2.22 -14.54 -10.23
C ASP A 102 -1.43 -13.26 -9.92
N LEU A 103 -1.19 -13.02 -8.64
CA LEU A 103 -0.40 -11.92 -8.12
C LEU A 103 1.00 -12.37 -7.64
N GLY A 104 1.34 -13.65 -7.78
CA GLY A 104 2.57 -14.27 -7.24
C GLY A 104 3.56 -14.78 -8.29
N SER A 105 3.34 -14.53 -9.58
CA SER A 105 4.19 -14.98 -10.67
C SER A 105 4.58 -13.87 -11.64
N GLY A 106 5.68 -14.07 -12.40
CA GLY A 106 6.14 -13.09 -13.37
C GLY A 106 6.64 -11.79 -12.74
N ARG A 107 6.60 -10.69 -13.50
CA ARG A 107 7.02 -9.37 -13.03
C ARG A 107 5.83 -8.43 -12.86
N LEU A 108 5.51 -8.11 -11.60
CA LEU A 108 4.37 -7.30 -11.20
C LEU A 108 4.82 -6.07 -10.41
N ILE A 109 4.04 -5.00 -10.55
CA ILE A 109 4.29 -3.72 -9.91
C ILE A 109 3.15 -3.44 -8.93
N TYR A 110 3.47 -3.39 -7.64
CA TYR A 110 2.51 -3.20 -6.55
C TYR A 110 2.50 -1.75 -6.10
N HIS A 111 1.47 -0.99 -6.48
CA HIS A 111 1.33 0.43 -6.22
C HIS A 111 0.53 0.71 -4.96
N PHE A 112 0.96 1.73 -4.22
CA PHE A 112 0.19 2.34 -3.14
C PHE A 112 0.74 3.72 -2.82
N SER A 113 -0.11 4.60 -2.29
CA SER A 113 0.28 5.88 -1.73
C SER A 113 -0.10 5.92 -0.25
N LEU A 114 0.76 6.52 0.56
CA LEU A 114 0.61 6.61 2.02
C LEU A 114 0.79 8.05 2.51
N GLN A 115 0.02 8.44 3.50
CA GLN A 115 0.18 9.69 4.25
C GLN A 115 -0.13 9.44 5.73
N THR A 116 0.48 10.24 6.61
CA THR A 116 0.01 10.44 7.99
C THR A 116 -0.31 11.90 8.24
N ARG A 117 -0.98 12.20 9.36
CA ARG A 117 -1.31 13.56 9.80
C ARG A 117 -0.79 13.79 11.21
N LYS A 118 -0.75 15.06 11.64
CA LYS A 118 -0.36 15.41 13.02
C LYS A 118 -1.33 14.84 14.06
N LYS A 119 -2.63 14.83 13.74
CA LYS A 119 -3.65 14.19 14.56
C LYS A 119 -3.52 12.67 14.38
N ASN A 120 -3.46 11.95 15.51
CA ASN A 120 -3.31 10.50 15.54
C ASN A 120 -2.08 10.03 14.72
N ALA A 121 -0.97 10.76 14.83
CA ALA A 121 0.28 10.38 14.19
C ALA A 121 0.79 9.03 14.75
N PRO A 122 1.44 8.20 13.94
CA PRO A 122 2.01 6.94 14.42
C PRO A 122 3.11 7.18 15.44
N GLN A 123 3.12 6.33 16.47
CA GLN A 123 4.10 6.41 17.54
C GLN A 123 5.52 6.11 17.02
N GLY A 124 6.41 7.10 17.09
CA GLY A 124 7.73 7.00 16.46
C GLY A 124 8.71 6.03 17.14
N ASP A 125 8.52 5.69 18.41
CA ASP A 125 9.42 4.82 19.19
C ASP A 125 9.02 3.33 19.17
N VAL A 126 7.95 2.97 18.45
CA VAL A 126 7.50 1.58 18.27
C VAL A 126 7.64 1.20 16.81
N GLU A 127 7.99 -0.05 16.53
CA GLU A 127 8.04 -0.57 15.15
C GLU A 127 6.63 -0.75 14.58
N HIS A 128 6.47 -0.30 13.33
CA HIS A 128 5.35 -0.68 12.48
C HIS A 128 5.83 -1.39 11.22
N GLN A 129 5.03 -2.33 10.75
CA GLN A 129 5.17 -3.02 9.47
C GLN A 129 3.97 -2.63 8.60
N ILE A 130 4.24 -2.22 7.36
CA ILE A 130 3.31 -1.50 6.50
C ILE A 130 3.43 -2.04 5.07
N ALA A 131 2.29 -2.27 4.41
CA ALA A 131 2.24 -2.76 3.03
C ALA A 131 3.07 -4.06 2.81
N PHE A 132 3.08 -4.96 3.79
CA PHE A 132 3.99 -6.10 3.86
C PHE A 132 3.40 -7.35 3.21
N PHE A 133 4.25 -8.25 2.72
CA PHE A 133 3.85 -9.63 2.43
C PHE A 133 3.97 -10.48 3.71
N GLU A 134 3.15 -11.53 3.87
CA GLU A 134 3.18 -12.43 5.05
C GLU A 134 4.58 -13.02 5.31
N SER A 135 5.38 -13.25 4.27
CA SER A 135 6.77 -13.74 4.42
C SER A 135 7.80 -12.63 4.69
N HIS A 136 7.38 -11.36 4.68
CA HIS A 136 8.22 -10.17 4.86
C HIS A 136 9.40 -10.06 3.88
N PHE A 137 9.31 -10.69 2.69
CA PHE A 137 10.37 -10.57 1.67
C PHE A 137 10.54 -9.13 1.19
N THR A 138 9.47 -8.33 1.26
CA THR A 138 9.52 -6.87 1.14
C THR A 138 8.40 -6.22 1.94
N GLU A 139 8.67 -5.03 2.49
CA GLU A 139 7.73 -4.26 3.30
C GLU A 139 8.25 -2.83 3.50
N LEU A 140 7.37 -1.94 3.99
CA LEU A 140 7.81 -0.73 4.68
C LEU A 140 7.85 -0.99 6.19
N LYS A 141 8.88 -0.50 6.86
CA LYS A 141 8.90 -0.35 8.32
C LYS A 141 8.89 1.12 8.72
N TYR A 142 8.23 1.44 9.82
CA TYR A 142 8.30 2.76 10.43
C TYR A 142 8.86 2.68 11.84
N THR A 143 9.87 3.51 12.10
CA THR A 143 10.43 3.76 13.44
C THR A 143 11.29 5.04 13.39
N GLY A 144 11.42 5.74 14.50
CA GLY A 144 12.20 6.98 14.63
C GLY A 144 11.77 8.07 13.64
N ASN A 145 10.47 8.21 13.37
CA ASN A 145 9.90 9.11 12.35
C ASN A 145 10.44 8.85 10.93
N THR A 146 10.87 7.63 10.64
CA THR A 146 11.51 7.25 9.38
C THR A 146 10.76 6.08 8.78
N LEU A 147 10.32 6.23 7.53
CA LEU A 147 9.91 5.12 6.70
C LEU A 147 11.15 4.47 6.11
N GLN A 148 11.26 3.17 6.26
CA GLN A 148 12.32 2.35 5.71
C GLN A 148 11.68 1.32 4.77
N TRP A 149 12.21 1.19 3.57
CA TRP A 149 11.85 0.08 2.70
C TRP A 149 12.82 -1.07 2.90
N MET A 150 12.25 -2.23 3.18
CA MET A 150 12.95 -3.45 3.51
C MET A 150 12.86 -4.42 2.33
N ALA A 151 13.98 -5.11 2.07
CA ALA A 151 14.04 -6.26 1.18
C ALA A 151 14.83 -7.36 1.91
N ASP A 152 14.21 -8.53 2.08
CA ASP A 152 14.76 -9.68 2.81
C ASP A 152 15.26 -9.30 4.21
N GLY A 153 14.43 -8.57 4.95
CA GLY A 153 14.72 -8.09 6.31
C GLY A 153 15.78 -6.99 6.42
N LYS A 154 16.31 -6.47 5.30
CA LYS A 154 17.35 -5.43 5.29
C LYS A 154 16.83 -4.12 4.72
N SER A 155 17.15 -3.01 5.40
CA SER A 155 16.82 -1.66 4.92
C SER A 155 17.65 -1.32 3.70
N GLN A 156 16.99 -1.05 2.57
CA GLN A 156 17.64 -0.69 1.31
C GLN A 156 17.45 0.80 0.99
N TRP A 157 16.42 1.42 1.55
CA TRP A 157 16.07 2.82 1.34
C TRP A 157 15.31 3.38 2.54
N SER A 158 15.43 4.67 2.79
CA SER A 158 14.64 5.33 3.83
C SER A 158 14.34 6.79 3.52
N THR A 159 13.29 7.30 4.14
CA THR A 159 12.94 8.72 4.14
C THR A 159 12.26 9.12 5.44
N LYS A 160 12.24 10.42 5.75
CA LYS A 160 11.46 10.92 6.88
C LYS A 160 9.97 10.93 6.53
N LEU A 161 9.15 10.40 7.44
CA LEU A 161 7.70 10.50 7.32
C LEU A 161 7.26 11.91 7.72
N GLN A 162 6.84 12.71 6.73
CA GLN A 162 6.39 14.08 6.98
C GLN A 162 4.87 14.12 7.04
N PRO A 163 4.26 14.52 8.17
CA PRO A 163 2.80 14.63 8.27
C PRO A 163 2.24 15.58 7.22
N GLY A 164 1.19 15.14 6.50
CA GLY A 164 0.55 15.88 5.41
C GLY A 164 1.20 15.70 4.04
N THR A 165 2.34 15.00 3.96
CA THR A 165 2.97 14.65 2.69
C THR A 165 2.48 13.28 2.22
N TRP A 166 2.03 13.19 0.97
CA TRP A 166 1.78 11.92 0.31
C TRP A 166 3.10 11.34 -0.20
N HIS A 167 3.39 10.10 0.19
CA HIS A 167 4.49 9.29 -0.30
C HIS A 167 3.92 8.20 -1.21
N ASN A 168 4.35 8.18 -2.46
CA ASN A 168 3.89 7.20 -3.45
C ASN A 168 4.96 6.14 -3.61
N PHE A 169 4.56 4.88 -3.67
CA PHE A 169 5.45 3.75 -3.78
C PHE A 169 4.98 2.78 -4.86
N ALA A 170 5.94 2.10 -5.47
CA ALA A 170 5.66 0.88 -6.19
C ALA A 170 6.77 -0.15 -5.96
N TYR A 171 6.40 -1.35 -5.49
CA TYR A 171 7.34 -2.48 -5.45
C TYR A 171 7.43 -3.10 -6.83
N ASP A 172 8.64 -3.19 -7.38
CA ASP A 172 8.93 -3.76 -8.69
C ASP A 172 9.41 -5.21 -8.49
N ILE A 173 8.47 -6.14 -8.38
CA ILE A 173 8.72 -7.53 -8.00
C ILE A 173 8.82 -8.39 -9.25
N ASP A 174 9.93 -9.10 -9.40
CA ASP A 174 10.09 -10.15 -10.41
C ASP A 174 10.15 -11.50 -9.66
N PHE A 175 9.00 -12.16 -9.56
CA PHE A 175 8.84 -13.44 -8.86
C PHE A 175 9.64 -14.55 -9.56
N ASP A 176 9.72 -14.53 -10.90
CA ASP A 176 10.48 -15.53 -11.65
C ASP A 176 12.00 -15.41 -11.40
N LYS A 177 12.49 -14.18 -11.23
CA LYS A 177 13.90 -13.90 -10.95
C LYS A 177 14.24 -13.73 -9.48
N GLN A 178 13.26 -13.81 -8.59
CA GLN A 178 13.46 -13.67 -7.14
C GLN A 178 14.13 -12.34 -6.79
N THR A 179 13.59 -11.23 -7.32
CA THR A 179 14.09 -9.88 -7.03
C THR A 179 12.98 -8.88 -6.76
N VAL A 180 13.30 -7.82 -6.02
CA VAL A 180 12.42 -6.67 -5.82
C VAL A 180 13.20 -5.36 -5.86
N GLY A 181 12.64 -4.35 -6.53
CA GLY A 181 13.12 -2.97 -6.52
C GLY A 181 12.07 -2.02 -5.96
N LEU A 182 12.47 -0.75 -5.77
CA LEU A 182 11.57 0.29 -5.26
C LEU A 182 11.49 1.48 -6.20
N TRP A 183 10.25 1.85 -6.54
CA TRP A 183 9.91 3.14 -7.08
C TRP A 183 9.28 4.00 -5.99
N ALA A 184 9.65 5.28 -5.94
CA ALA A 184 9.08 6.22 -4.99
C ALA A 184 8.97 7.65 -5.56
N SER A 185 8.01 8.41 -5.04
CA SER A 185 7.88 9.86 -5.25
C SER A 185 7.03 10.49 -4.14
N ASN A 186 6.85 11.82 -4.18
CA ASN A 186 5.96 12.53 -3.25
C ASN A 186 4.90 13.34 -3.99
N GLY A 187 3.73 13.49 -3.37
CA GLY A 187 2.62 14.29 -3.89
C GLY A 187 2.21 13.84 -5.30
N ALA A 188 2.16 14.78 -6.25
CA ALA A 188 1.82 14.51 -7.65
C ALA A 188 3.03 14.14 -8.54
N GLN A 189 4.24 14.04 -7.97
CA GLN A 189 5.44 13.79 -8.79
C GLN A 189 5.42 12.37 -9.36
N PRO A 190 5.86 12.18 -10.62
CA PRO A 190 5.98 10.84 -11.18
C PRO A 190 6.97 9.97 -10.38
N LEU A 191 6.66 8.68 -10.26
CA LEU A 191 7.53 7.69 -9.65
C LEU A 191 8.92 7.69 -10.32
N LYS A 192 9.94 7.56 -9.48
CA LYS A 192 11.33 7.34 -9.89
C LYS A 192 11.83 6.05 -9.24
N LYS A 193 12.61 5.27 -9.96
CA LYS A 193 13.28 4.11 -9.38
C LYS A 193 14.34 4.63 -8.41
N VAL A 194 14.14 4.36 -7.13
CA VAL A 194 15.04 4.82 -6.05
C VAL A 194 15.95 3.71 -5.56
N VAL A 195 15.58 2.45 -5.82
CA VAL A 195 16.43 1.28 -5.63
C VAL A 195 16.24 0.31 -6.80
N ASP A 196 17.35 -0.12 -7.39
CA ASP A 196 17.35 -1.20 -8.37
C ASP A 196 16.94 -2.53 -7.73
N ASN A 197 16.56 -3.50 -8.56
CA ASN A 197 16.11 -4.79 -8.06
C ASN A 197 17.25 -5.50 -7.30
N VAL A 198 16.98 -5.88 -6.06
CA VAL A 198 17.87 -6.70 -5.22
C VAL A 198 17.28 -8.09 -5.05
N SER A 199 18.13 -9.09 -4.82
CA SER A 199 17.71 -10.47 -4.57
C SER A 199 16.91 -10.61 -3.27
N VAL A 200 15.82 -11.38 -3.33
CA VAL A 200 14.93 -11.70 -2.20
C VAL A 200 14.33 -13.09 -2.41
N SER A 201 13.75 -13.68 -1.37
CA SER A 201 12.94 -14.91 -1.51
C SER A 201 11.48 -14.56 -1.81
N ALA A 202 11.20 -14.05 -3.01
CA ALA A 202 9.87 -13.60 -3.40
C ALA A 202 8.90 -14.78 -3.54
N SER A 203 7.84 -14.78 -2.74
CA SER A 203 6.77 -15.77 -2.80
C SER A 203 5.47 -15.13 -2.35
N SER A 204 4.40 -15.38 -3.10
CA SER A 204 3.05 -14.95 -2.76
C SER A 204 2.03 -15.98 -3.21
N ASN A 205 1.01 -16.23 -2.39
CA ASN A 205 -0.16 -17.03 -2.76
C ASN A 205 -1.31 -16.17 -3.31
N SER A 206 -1.03 -14.91 -3.67
CA SER A 206 -1.99 -13.88 -4.11
C SER A 206 -3.02 -13.44 -3.05
N GLN A 207 -2.85 -13.87 -1.80
CA GLN A 207 -3.75 -13.60 -0.66
C GLN A 207 -2.95 -13.28 0.62
N ASP A 208 -1.76 -12.71 0.46
CA ASP A 208 -0.78 -12.51 1.53
C ASP A 208 -0.05 -11.17 1.43
N TRP A 209 -0.58 -10.22 0.66
CA TRP A 209 -0.14 -8.82 0.69
C TRP A 209 -1.08 -7.98 1.54
N HIS A 210 -0.55 -7.41 2.61
CA HIS A 210 -1.28 -6.72 3.66
C HIS A 210 -1.28 -5.21 3.40
N VAL A 211 -2.39 -4.71 2.87
CA VAL A 211 -2.67 -3.27 2.73
C VAL A 211 -3.17 -2.75 4.07
N GLY A 212 -2.25 -2.24 4.87
CA GLY A 212 -2.53 -1.72 6.20
C GLY A 212 -1.28 -1.67 7.05
N GLU A 213 -1.48 -1.71 8.37
CA GLU A 213 -0.41 -1.57 9.34
C GLU A 213 -0.53 -2.58 10.49
N LEU A 214 0.64 -3.14 10.86
CA LEU A 214 0.88 -3.88 12.09
C LEU A 214 1.79 -3.03 12.98
N LYS A 215 1.41 -2.82 14.23
CA LYS A 215 2.24 -2.21 15.28
C LYS A 215 2.67 -3.27 16.28
N ALA A 216 3.98 -3.41 16.49
CA ALA A 216 4.57 -4.49 17.28
C ALA A 216 4.10 -4.49 18.75
N GLU A 217 3.75 -3.33 19.29
CA GLU A 217 3.35 -3.18 20.68
C GLU A 217 1.95 -2.55 20.83
N LYS A 218 1.15 -3.14 21.73
CA LYS A 218 -0.13 -2.59 22.18
C LYS A 218 0.08 -1.44 23.18
N SER A 219 0.53 -0.31 22.66
CA SER A 219 0.85 0.91 23.41
C SER A 219 0.35 2.16 22.69
N GLY A 220 0.33 3.30 23.39
CA GLY A 220 -0.06 4.59 22.81
C GLY A 220 -1.56 4.74 22.54
N GLY A 221 -1.89 5.82 21.82
CA GLY A 221 -3.26 6.18 21.44
C GLY A 221 -3.66 5.59 20.08
N ARG A 222 -4.77 6.12 19.55
CA ARG A 222 -5.20 5.84 18.18
C ARG A 222 -4.19 6.40 17.18
N GLU A 223 -3.92 5.63 16.14
CA GLU A 223 -3.09 6.03 15.00
C GLU A 223 -3.92 5.95 13.72
N ASP A 224 -3.72 6.91 12.81
CA ASP A 224 -4.43 6.98 11.53
C ASP A 224 -3.43 7.06 10.37
N TRP A 225 -3.51 6.10 9.46
CA TRP A 225 -2.78 6.03 8.19
C TRP A 225 -3.75 6.25 7.02
N TYR A 226 -3.33 7.04 6.04
CA TYR A 226 -4.17 7.41 4.89
C TYR A 226 -3.60 6.79 3.63
N TRP A 227 -4.47 6.15 2.85
CA TRP A 227 -4.12 5.29 1.73
C TRP A 227 -4.92 5.64 0.47
N SER A 228 -4.30 5.56 -0.69
CA SER A 228 -4.95 5.67 -2.02
C SER A 228 -4.04 5.15 -3.12
N GLY A 229 -4.56 5.03 -4.35
CA GLY A 229 -3.76 4.57 -5.49
C GLY A 229 -3.25 3.15 -5.30
N VAL A 230 -4.05 2.29 -4.65
CA VAL A 230 -3.69 0.90 -4.35
C VAL A 230 -4.12 0.01 -5.51
N TYR A 231 -3.16 -0.54 -6.25
CA TYR A 231 -3.42 -1.44 -7.38
C TYR A 231 -2.17 -2.23 -7.76
N ILE A 232 -2.34 -3.27 -8.57
CA ILE A 232 -1.25 -4.09 -9.08
C ILE A 232 -1.36 -4.12 -10.60
N GLU A 233 -0.24 -3.93 -11.28
CA GLU A 233 -0.14 -4.00 -12.73
C GLU A 233 1.04 -4.87 -13.18
N LYS A 234 1.01 -5.32 -14.43
CA LYS A 234 2.18 -5.92 -15.08
C LYS A 234 3.21 -4.84 -15.37
N ALA A 235 4.50 -5.18 -15.31
CA ALA A 235 5.53 -4.32 -15.87
C ALA A 235 5.24 -4.01 -17.36
N PRO A 236 5.55 -2.80 -17.85
CA PRO A 236 6.32 -1.73 -17.21
C PRO A 236 5.52 -0.84 -16.25
N VAL A 237 6.22 -0.17 -15.32
CA VAL A 237 5.59 0.69 -14.32
C VAL A 237 4.90 1.92 -14.92
N THR A 238 3.66 2.17 -14.52
CA THR A 238 2.94 3.43 -14.65
C THR A 238 3.52 4.43 -13.65
N ARG A 239 4.29 5.39 -14.17
CA ARG A 239 4.98 6.36 -13.30
C ARG A 239 4.11 7.52 -12.86
N LYS A 240 3.05 7.82 -13.60
CA LYS A 240 2.12 8.90 -13.27
C LYS A 240 1.31 8.48 -12.03
N ILE A 241 1.13 9.40 -11.09
CA ILE A 241 0.19 9.19 -9.98
C ILE A 241 -1.22 9.42 -10.52
N SER A 242 -2.05 8.40 -10.36
CA SER A 242 -3.44 8.23 -10.81
C SER A 242 -4.09 7.11 -10.02
#